data_AF-A0A4Y7SWF2-F1
#
_entry.id   AF-A0A4Y7SWF2-F1
#
_cell.length_a   1.000
_cell.length_b   1.000
_cell.length_c   1.000
_cell.angle_alpha   90.00
_cell.angle_beta   90.00
_cell.angle_gamma   90.00
#
_symmetry.space_group_name_H-M   'P 1'
#
loop_
_entity.id
_entity.type
_entity.pdbx_description
1 polymer ?
#
loop_
_entity_poly.entity_id
_entity_poly.type
_entity_poly.pdbx_seq_one_letter_code
_entity_poly.pdbx_strand_id
1 'polypeptide(L)'
;MPQTPVPTLAQELVDSVIDAVAGSYPHDYLAGKTLRKCSLVSKAFLPRCRMHLFREVKFTAEHSSTIRMQRLLQLLEQPHSQIAPYVQSLHLRDAFWEPGLPKIFGFLSNLRGLHLGDEARDSFVGGVAPCP
;
A
#
# COMPACT_ATOMS: atom_id res chain seq x y z
N MET A 1 17.70 -18.75 35.85
CA MET A 1 17.29 -19.71 34.80
C MET A 1 18.05 -19.36 33.53
N PRO A 2 18.76 -20.31 32.89
CA PRO A 2 19.40 -20.06 31.60
C PRO A 2 18.34 -19.89 30.52
N GLN A 3 18.34 -18.75 29.82
CA GLN A 3 17.45 -18.52 28.69
C GLN A 3 18.00 -19.29 27.48
N THR A 4 17.23 -20.24 26.97
CA THR A 4 17.56 -20.88 25.69
C THR A 4 17.41 -19.83 24.57
N PRO A 5 18.36 -19.76 23.62
CA PRO A 5 18.26 -18.79 22.53
C PRO A 5 17.01 -19.12 21.72
N VAL A 6 16.14 -18.11 21.56
CA VAL A 6 14.92 -18.24 20.75
C VAL A 6 15.36 -18.54 19.32
N PRO A 7 14.87 -19.63 18.70
CA PRO A 7 15.22 -19.95 17.33
C PRO A 7 14.73 -18.82 16.42
N THR A 8 15.67 -18.10 15.81
CA THR A 8 15.41 -17.03 14.86
C THR A 8 15.24 -17.61 13.47
N LEU A 9 14.04 -17.47 12.92
CA LEU A 9 13.79 -17.75 11.51
C LEU A 9 14.64 -16.80 10.64
N ALA A 10 15.27 -17.34 9.60
CA ALA A 10 16.04 -16.52 8.65
C ALA A 10 15.13 -15.47 7.97
N GLN A 11 15.65 -14.25 7.79
CA GLN A 11 14.87 -13.14 7.23
C GLN A 11 14.36 -13.45 5.81
N GLU A 12 15.12 -14.20 5.01
CA GLU A 12 14.69 -14.62 3.66
C GLU A 12 13.41 -15.46 3.69
N LEU A 13 13.23 -16.31 4.71
CA LEU A 13 12.02 -17.12 4.86
C LEU A 13 10.84 -16.25 5.29
N VAL A 14 11.08 -15.27 6.18
CA VAL A 14 10.07 -14.26 6.55
C VAL A 14 9.61 -13.50 5.30
N ASP A 15 10.57 -13.00 4.51
CA ASP A 15 10.28 -12.22 3.31
C ASP A 15 9.53 -13.06 2.27
N SER A 16 9.91 -14.33 2.10
CA SER A 16 9.23 -15.28 1.21
C SER A 16 7.77 -15.53 1.61
N VAL A 17 7.49 -15.65 2.91
CA VAL A 17 6.12 -15.78 3.42
C VAL A 17 5.31 -14.52 3.12
N ILE A 18 5.87 -13.34 3.36
CA ILE A 18 5.19 -12.06 3.07
C ILE A 18 4.93 -11.91 1.57
N ASP A 19 5.89 -12.30 0.72
CA ASP A 19 5.74 -12.28 -0.74
C ASP A 19 4.64 -13.23 -1.20
N ALA A 20 4.56 -14.43 -0.64
CA ALA A 20 3.48 -15.38 -0.93
C ALA A 20 2.11 -14.83 -0.51
N VAL A 21 2.01 -14.18 0.66
CA VAL A 21 0.77 -13.54 1.14
C VAL A 21 0.36 -12.39 0.23
N ALA A 22 1.32 -11.56 -0.21
CA ALA A 22 1.06 -10.46 -1.12
C ALA A 22 0.63 -10.95 -2.51
N GLY A 23 1.28 -12.00 -3.02
CA GLY A 23 1.01 -12.59 -4.35
C GLY A 23 -0.25 -13.44 -4.42
N SER A 24 -0.79 -13.89 -3.29
CA SER A 24 -2.01 -14.72 -3.26
C SER A 24 -3.25 -13.99 -3.79
N TYR A 25 -3.27 -12.66 -3.73
CA TYR A 25 -4.40 -11.86 -4.20
C TYR A 25 -3.93 -10.56 -4.89
N PRO A 26 -3.55 -10.61 -6.19
CA PRO A 26 -2.83 -9.53 -6.86
C PRO A 26 -3.62 -8.23 -7.05
N HIS A 27 -4.94 -8.22 -6.84
CA HIS A 27 -5.78 -7.02 -6.97
C HIS A 27 -6.72 -6.79 -5.78
N ASP A 28 -6.53 -7.53 -4.69
CA ASP A 28 -7.56 -7.61 -3.66
C ASP A 28 -7.26 -6.69 -2.47
N TYR A 29 -8.30 -5.96 -2.04
CA TYR A 29 -8.30 -5.21 -0.78
C TYR A 29 -7.94 -6.11 0.42
N LEU A 30 -8.27 -7.40 0.32
CA LEU A 30 -7.95 -8.41 1.33
C LEU A 30 -6.44 -8.61 1.52
N ALA A 31 -5.62 -8.56 0.46
CA ALA A 31 -4.17 -8.64 0.58
C ALA A 31 -3.62 -7.50 1.44
N GLY A 32 -4.06 -6.27 1.17
CA GLY A 32 -3.67 -5.09 1.94
C GLY A 32 -4.08 -5.18 3.42
N LYS A 33 -5.28 -5.72 3.70
CA LYS A 33 -5.75 -5.92 5.08
C LYS A 33 -4.89 -6.96 5.82
N THR A 34 -4.54 -8.05 5.16
CA THR A 34 -3.69 -9.11 5.73
C THR A 34 -2.26 -8.61 5.96
N LEU A 35 -1.66 -7.92 4.99
CA LEU A 35 -0.32 -7.33 5.13
C LEU A 35 -0.24 -6.31 6.27
N ARG A 36 -1.29 -5.50 6.48
CA ARG A 36 -1.37 -4.60 7.66
C ARG A 36 -1.34 -5.39 8.97
N LYS A 37 -2.09 -6.49 9.07
CA LYS A 37 -2.05 -7.37 10.24
C LYS A 37 -0.67 -8.00 10.41
N CYS A 38 -0.06 -8.52 9.34
CA CYS A 38 1.30 -9.09 9.36
C CYS A 38 2.34 -8.09 9.86
N SER A 39 2.22 -6.81 9.48
CA SER A 39 3.15 -5.77 9.92
C SER A 39 3.14 -5.50 11.44
N LEU A 40 2.08 -5.94 12.14
CA LEU A 40 1.93 -5.80 13.59
C LEU A 40 2.39 -7.03 14.38
N VAL A 41 2.61 -8.17 13.71
CA VAL A 41 3.02 -9.43 14.36
C VAL A 41 4.46 -9.35 14.84
N SER A 42 5.36 -8.81 14.02
CA SER A 42 6.78 -8.72 14.34
C SER A 42 7.47 -7.58 13.60
N LYS A 43 8.50 -7.00 14.24
CA LYS A 43 9.37 -6.00 13.61
C LYS A 43 10.08 -6.53 12.37
N ALA A 44 10.34 -7.84 12.30
CA ALA A 44 10.95 -8.49 11.14
C ALA A 44 10.05 -8.49 9.90
N PHE A 45 8.73 -8.42 10.08
CA PHE A 45 7.75 -8.47 8.98
C PHE A 45 7.55 -7.08 8.35
N LEU A 46 7.82 -6.04 9.13
CA LEU A 46 7.47 -4.67 8.84
C LEU A 46 8.14 -4.11 7.56
N PRO A 47 9.45 -4.33 7.29
CA PRO A 47 10.08 -3.83 6.06
C PRO A 47 9.41 -4.39 4.79
N ARG A 48 9.22 -5.71 4.72
CA ARG A 48 8.63 -6.37 3.55
C ARG A 48 7.13 -6.06 3.42
N CYS A 49 6.39 -6.00 4.52
CA CYS A 49 4.98 -5.59 4.50
C CYS A 49 4.82 -4.14 3.99
N ARG A 50 5.66 -3.20 4.47
CA ARG A 50 5.61 -1.80 4.02
C ARG A 50 5.90 -1.70 2.53
N MET A 51 6.89 -2.43 2.04
CA MET A 51 7.21 -2.48 0.62
C MET A 51 5.98 -2.82 -0.20
N HIS A 52 5.26 -3.90 0.12
CA HIS A 52 4.03 -4.28 -0.61
C HIS A 52 2.88 -3.31 -0.40
N LEU A 53 2.68 -2.79 0.82
CA LEU A 53 1.58 -1.88 1.15
C LEU A 53 1.68 -0.52 0.46
N PHE A 54 2.90 -0.04 0.23
CA PHE A 54 3.16 1.27 -0.38
C PHE A 54 3.65 1.17 -1.82
N ARG A 55 3.80 -0.05 -2.37
CA ARG A 55 4.23 -0.28 -3.75
C ARG A 55 3.35 0.43 -4.76
N GLU A 56 2.04 0.32 -4.57
CA GLU A 56 1.02 0.90 -5.44
C GLU A 56 0.14 1.85 -4.64
N VAL A 57 0.16 3.13 -5.01
CA VAL A 57 -0.68 4.17 -4.40
C VAL A 57 -1.78 4.53 -5.38
N LYS A 58 -3.03 4.48 -4.91
CA LYS A 58 -4.22 4.73 -5.73
C LYS A 58 -4.99 5.93 -5.17
N PHE A 59 -5.25 6.93 -6.01
CA PHE A 59 -6.09 8.08 -5.72
C PHE A 59 -7.28 8.10 -6.67
N THR A 60 -8.46 8.40 -6.13
CA THR A 60 -9.74 8.54 -6.82
C THR A 60 -10.27 9.95 -6.58
N ALA A 61 -11.28 10.43 -7.33
CA ALA A 61 -11.87 11.76 -7.11
C ALA A 61 -12.67 11.92 -5.80
N GLU A 62 -12.72 10.88 -4.97
CA GLU A 62 -13.35 10.97 -3.66
C GLU A 62 -12.61 11.92 -2.72
N HIS A 63 -13.36 12.65 -1.89
CA HIS A 63 -12.80 13.49 -0.83
C HIS A 63 -11.84 12.73 0.10
N SER A 64 -12.11 11.45 0.32
CA SER A 64 -11.26 10.54 1.10
C SER A 64 -9.84 10.40 0.51
N SER A 65 -9.71 10.48 -0.81
CA SER A 65 -8.45 10.35 -1.54
C SER A 65 -7.64 11.65 -1.50
N THR A 66 -8.29 12.81 -1.58
CA THR A 66 -7.63 14.11 -1.35
C THR A 66 -6.97 14.17 0.03
N ILE A 67 -7.70 13.79 1.08
CA ILE A 67 -7.16 13.76 2.45
C ILE A 67 -5.97 12.78 2.54
N ARG A 68 -6.08 11.60 1.92
CA ARG A 68 -4.99 10.61 1.88
C ARG A 68 -3.77 11.14 1.14
N MET A 69 -3.95 11.86 0.04
CA MET A 69 -2.87 12.48 -0.72
C MET A 69 -2.17 13.56 0.10
N GLN A 70 -2.91 14.42 0.78
CA GLN A 70 -2.33 15.44 1.67
C GLN A 70 -1.53 14.81 2.80
N ARG A 71 -2.02 13.74 3.42
CA ARG A 71 -1.26 12.98 4.44
C ARG A 71 -0.01 12.35 3.85
N LEU A 72 -0.10 11.80 2.63
CA LEU A 72 1.08 11.26 1.95
C LEU A 72 2.12 12.35 1.69
N LEU A 73 1.70 13.52 1.18
CA LEU A 73 2.57 14.69 1.01
C LEU A 73 3.25 15.08 2.31
N GLN A 74 2.49 15.21 3.41
CA GLN A 74 3.06 15.51 4.73
C GLN A 74 4.09 14.47 5.19
N LEU A 75 3.87 13.19 4.88
CA LEU A 75 4.83 12.12 5.21
C LEU A 75 6.06 12.14 4.29
N LEU A 76 5.93 12.56 3.04
CA LEU A 76 7.02 12.66 2.08
C LEU A 76 7.90 13.90 2.32
N GLU A 77 7.32 14.99 2.80
CA GLU A 77 8.03 16.22 3.18
C GLU A 77 8.93 16.04 4.41
N GLN A 78 8.75 14.95 5.18
CA GLN A 78 9.62 14.67 6.33
C GLN A 78 11.03 14.23 5.88
N PRO A 79 12.09 14.75 6.52
CA PRO A 79 13.50 14.50 6.12
C PRO A 79 13.93 13.03 6.22
N HIS A 80 13.14 12.19 6.91
CA HIS A 80 13.41 10.75 7.07
C HIS A 80 12.25 9.89 6.54
N SER A 81 11.56 10.36 5.50
CA SER A 81 10.47 9.59 4.90
C SER A 81 10.98 8.26 4.33
N GLN A 82 10.68 7.17 5.04
CA GLN A 82 11.00 5.81 4.59
C GLN A 82 10.00 5.29 3.56
N ILE A 83 8.94 6.03 3.24
CA ILE A 83 7.85 5.57 2.38
C ILE A 83 8.15 5.84 0.90
N ALA A 84 8.78 6.98 0.60
CA ALA A 84 9.17 7.38 -0.75
C ALA A 84 9.80 6.27 -1.61
N PRO A 85 10.82 5.51 -1.13
CA PRO A 85 11.47 4.49 -1.94
C PRO A 85 10.59 3.27 -2.24
N TYR A 86 9.50 3.05 -1.50
CA TYR A 86 8.61 1.92 -1.73
C TYR A 86 7.58 2.18 -2.82
N VAL A 87 7.23 3.44 -3.09
CA VAL A 87 6.21 3.79 -4.09
C VAL A 87 6.77 3.60 -5.49
N GLN A 88 6.23 2.62 -6.21
CA GLN A 88 6.65 2.26 -7.57
C GLN A 88 5.58 2.59 -8.60
N SER A 89 4.31 2.50 -8.24
CA SER A 89 3.21 2.79 -9.15
C SER A 89 2.22 3.76 -8.52
N LEU A 90 1.87 4.80 -9.26
CA LEU A 90 0.85 5.76 -8.89
C LEU A 90 -0.33 5.63 -9.85
N HIS A 91 -1.52 5.39 -9.32
CA HIS A 91 -2.76 5.29 -10.09
C HIS A 91 -3.66 6.46 -9.73
N LEU A 92 -3.99 7.28 -10.72
CA LEU A 92 -4.89 8.41 -10.61
C LEU A 92 -6.14 8.08 -11.41
N ARG A 93 -7.25 7.87 -10.71
CA ARG A 93 -8.55 7.50 -11.28
C ARG A 93 -9.56 8.65 -11.21
N ASP A 94 -10.64 8.54 -11.96
CA ASP A 94 -11.80 9.44 -11.93
C ASP A 94 -11.44 10.91 -12.18
N ALA A 95 -10.45 11.17 -13.06
CA ALA A 95 -9.91 12.50 -13.30
C ALA A 95 -9.39 13.21 -12.03
N PHE A 96 -8.84 12.44 -11.08
CA PHE A 96 -8.23 13.00 -9.87
C PHE A 96 -7.16 14.03 -10.22
N TRP A 97 -7.42 15.27 -9.82
CA TRP A 97 -6.48 16.38 -9.96
C TRP A 97 -6.43 17.17 -8.67
N GLU A 98 -5.23 17.29 -8.12
CA GLU A 98 -4.95 18.07 -6.92
C GLU A 98 -3.75 18.97 -7.16
N PRO A 99 -3.78 20.24 -6.73
CA PRO A 99 -2.68 21.18 -6.94
C PRO A 99 -1.37 20.74 -6.25
N GLY A 100 -1.45 19.86 -5.25
CA GLY A 100 -0.29 19.26 -4.59
C GLY A 100 0.33 18.07 -5.32
N LEU A 101 -0.34 17.52 -6.34
CA LEU A 101 0.09 16.32 -7.05
C LEU A 101 1.44 16.48 -7.79
N PRO A 102 1.76 17.62 -8.42
CA PRO A 102 3.10 17.81 -8.99
C PRO A 102 4.23 17.67 -7.95
N LYS A 103 3.96 18.01 -6.68
CA LYS A 103 4.97 17.97 -5.61
C LYS A 103 5.33 16.55 -5.21
N ILE A 104 4.38 15.59 -5.22
CA ILE A 104 4.70 14.21 -4.84
C ILE A 104 5.77 13.62 -5.76
N PHE A 105 5.74 13.93 -7.07
CA PHE A 105 6.71 13.39 -8.02
C PHE A 105 8.16 13.75 -7.69
N GLY A 106 8.40 14.90 -7.05
CA GLY A 106 9.73 15.28 -6.59
C GLY A 106 10.29 14.37 -5.49
N PHE A 107 9.42 13.69 -4.74
CA PHE A 107 9.82 12.78 -3.66
C PHE A 107 9.88 11.32 -4.10
N LEU A 108 9.12 10.93 -5.13
CA LEU A 108 9.00 9.53 -5.56
C LEU A 108 10.14 9.11 -6.50
N SER A 109 11.34 8.94 -5.95
CA SER A 109 12.55 8.59 -6.71
C SER A 109 12.50 7.23 -7.41
N ASN A 110 11.65 6.31 -6.94
CA ASN A 110 11.50 4.95 -7.47
C ASN A 110 10.22 4.75 -8.29
N LEU A 111 9.53 5.83 -8.69
CA LEU A 111 8.32 5.72 -9.49
C LEU A 111 8.63 5.12 -10.87
N ARG A 112 8.03 3.97 -11.16
CA ARG A 112 8.16 3.23 -12.42
C ARG A 112 6.91 3.30 -13.28
N GLY A 113 5.74 3.43 -12.65
CA GLY A 113 4.45 3.48 -13.33
C GLY A 113 3.64 4.70 -12.89
N LEU A 114 3.16 5.47 -13.86
CA LEU A 114 2.12 6.47 -13.65
C LEU A 114 0.93 6.09 -14.53
N HIS A 115 -0.17 5.70 -13.89
CA HIS A 115 -1.38 5.27 -14.57
C HIS A 115 -2.44 6.34 -14.39
N LEU A 116 -2.80 6.98 -15.49
CA LEU A 116 -3.91 7.92 -15.59
C LEU A 116 -5.05 7.18 -16.27
N GLY A 117 -6.15 6.92 -15.58
CA GLY A 117 -7.23 6.14 -16.20
C GLY A 117 -8.53 6.15 -15.42
N ASP A 118 -9.61 6.34 -16.15
CA ASP A 118 -10.97 6.07 -15.69
C ASP A 118 -11.23 4.57 -15.87
N GLU A 119 -11.06 3.78 -14.80
CA GLU A 119 -11.57 2.41 -14.81
C GLU A 119 -13.05 2.44 -14.46
N ALA A 120 -13.83 2.94 -15.41
CA ALA A 120 -15.25 2.70 -15.46
C ALA A 120 -15.46 1.17 -15.50
N ARG A 121 -16.04 0.65 -14.41
CA ARG A 121 -16.68 -0.68 -14.27
C ARG A 121 -15.77 -1.88 -13.96
N ASP A 122 -15.63 -2.19 -12.68
CA ASP A 122 -15.93 -3.53 -12.13
C ASP A 122 -15.89 -3.43 -10.60
N SER A 123 -17.03 -3.25 -9.92
CA SER A 123 -17.79 -4.40 -9.45
C SER A 123 -19.20 -3.97 -9.01
N PHE A 124 -20.18 -4.25 -9.87
CA PHE A 124 -21.58 -4.37 -9.46
C PHE A 124 -21.80 -5.83 -9.06
N VAL A 125 -21.56 -6.21 -7.80
CA VAL A 125 -22.17 -7.40 -7.20
C VAL A 125 -22.38 -7.16 -5.71
N GLY A 126 -23.65 -7.05 -5.32
CA GLY A 126 -24.06 -6.93 -3.91
C GLY A 126 -25.46 -6.36 -3.72
N GLY A 127 -26.38 -6.66 -4.63
CA GLY A 127 -27.80 -6.40 -4.40
C GLY A 127 -28.27 -7.27 -3.25
N VAL A 128 -28.39 -6.68 -2.06
CA VAL A 128 -29.14 -7.29 -0.95
C VAL A 128 -30.61 -7.05 -1.26
N ALA A 129 -31.32 -8.12 -1.63
CA ALA A 129 -32.77 -8.08 -1.78
C ALA A 129 -33.43 -7.71 -0.44
N PRO A 130 -34.51 -6.90 -0.43
CA PRO A 130 -35.33 -6.74 0.76
C PRO A 130 -36.12 -8.04 0.98
N CYS A 131 -35.91 -8.67 2.13
CA CYS A 131 -36.72 -9.80 2.59
C CYS A 131 -38.18 -9.38 2.86
N PRO A 132 -39.15 -10.30 2.72
CA PRO A 132 -40.58 -10.03 2.78
C PRO A 132 -41.08 -9.64 4.18
#